data_AF-A0A662BJZ9-F1
#
_entry.id   AF-A0A662BJZ9-F1
#
_cell.length_a   1.000
_cell.length_b   1.000
_cell.length_c   1.000
_cell.angle_alpha   90.00
_cell.angle_beta   90.00
_cell.angle_gamma   90.00
#
_symmetry.space_group_name_H-M   'P 1'
#
loop_
_entity.id
_entity.type
_entity.pdbx_description
1 polymer ?
#
loop_
_entity_poly.entity_id
_entity_poly.type
_entity_poly.pdbx_seq_one_letter_code
_entity_poly.pdbx_strand_id
1 'polypeptide(L)'
;MKKSIFTIIVLLASVSVLMSQQIARDKVVVEIGTGTWCPYCPGAAMGADDLVANGHDVAIIENHNGDDYTNSASNARNSYYGISGYPTALFDGGSAYVGGSAGTSMYPQYLPRYNQKIAIPSSFSIDIQGSSSGLIDFNVDVIIEMVDPYAGSDIRLHCVVTESEIPEFWQGQSILNFVQRLMLPNHNGIQLDFSGGNVIEQNYNFSLDPSWVTEHCEIVIFLQEYGSKQILNAGKKELIEMGNVNDYDASLSQLSNLPEKSCSGSFDPVVVLRNNGNEDLTSITIKYNVNGGSFSTFDWTGSLAFLEEEDVMLPEITFTPGDENYVKIYSENPNGQADQYPLNDTINHMVPGADITPSEVSLILRTDNKPGETTWEILDADGTVVHSGGPYSEPNLTIMEDFQLDDLSCYQFYLYDAGGDGLSAPGFFALYYGGNNYILQAIGDFGSVKGTDFQTDDDTGIEEIIAGAEVKVYPNPFSNYTNIAITTLEVSHIKVNMYNIIGELVYQADEGMHAAGEQIIRVSGENLQNGVYFVQLIVNEQVITERVTIAR
;
A
#
# COMPACT_ATOMS: atom_id res chain seq x y z
N MET A 1 -16.64 -28.85 27.77
CA MET A 1 -18.00 -29.29 27.37
C MET A 1 -18.44 -28.36 26.25
N LYS A 2 -18.43 -28.84 25.01
CA LYS A 2 -18.75 -28.05 23.81
C LYS A 2 -20.23 -27.61 23.88
N LYS A 3 -20.50 -26.33 24.11
CA LYS A 3 -21.81 -25.74 23.88
C LYS A 3 -21.86 -25.32 22.42
N SER A 4 -22.35 -26.21 21.57
CA SER A 4 -22.83 -25.83 20.25
C SER A 4 -24.04 -24.90 20.45
N ILE A 5 -23.87 -23.61 20.16
CA ILE A 5 -24.97 -22.66 20.10
C ILE A 5 -25.75 -23.03 18.83
N PHE A 6 -26.82 -23.80 19.03
CA PHE A 6 -27.87 -23.97 18.03
C PHE A 6 -28.70 -22.68 18.06
N THR A 7 -28.54 -21.82 17.07
CA THR A 7 -29.49 -20.73 16.84
C THR A 7 -30.85 -21.35 16.50
N ILE A 8 -31.79 -21.21 17.43
CA ILE A 8 -33.17 -21.67 17.25
C ILE A 8 -33.86 -20.69 16.30
N ILE A 9 -34.10 -21.12 15.07
CA ILE A 9 -34.97 -20.44 14.11
C ILE A 9 -36.40 -20.50 14.68
N VAL A 10 -36.88 -19.37 15.20
CA VAL A 10 -38.30 -19.21 15.54
C VAL A 10 -39.04 -18.88 14.25
N LEU A 11 -39.51 -19.92 13.55
CA LEU A 11 -40.43 -19.77 12.43
C LEU A 11 -41.82 -19.40 12.98
N LEU A 12 -42.11 -18.10 13.08
CA LEU A 12 -43.46 -17.60 13.31
C LEU A 12 -44.26 -17.78 12.00
N ALA A 13 -44.76 -19.01 11.78
CA ALA A 13 -45.69 -19.30 10.70
C ALA A 13 -47.07 -18.71 11.01
N SER A 14 -47.21 -17.40 10.84
CA SER A 14 -48.53 -16.82 10.58
C SER A 14 -48.91 -17.20 9.16
N VAL A 15 -49.90 -18.10 9.01
CA VAL A 15 -50.53 -18.40 7.72
C VAL A 15 -51.34 -17.16 7.30
N SER A 16 -50.64 -16.15 6.80
CA SER A 16 -51.23 -15.14 5.93
C SER A 16 -51.34 -15.77 4.55
N VAL A 17 -52.55 -15.80 4.00
CA VAL A 17 -52.76 -16.00 2.57
C VAL A 17 -52.04 -14.84 1.87
N LEU A 18 -50.77 -15.03 1.53
CA LEU A 18 -49.96 -14.06 0.81
C LEU A 18 -50.58 -13.93 -0.58
N MET A 19 -51.23 -12.79 -0.83
CA MET A 19 -51.44 -12.37 -2.20
C MET A 19 -50.06 -12.08 -2.76
N SER A 20 -49.64 -12.88 -3.73
CA SER A 20 -48.51 -12.61 -4.61
C SER A 20 -48.55 -11.16 -5.06
N GLN A 21 -47.55 -10.37 -4.68
CA GLN A 21 -47.45 -8.97 -5.05
C GLN A 21 -45.99 -8.56 -5.07
N GLN A 22 -45.61 -7.82 -6.10
CA GLN A 22 -44.30 -7.18 -6.16
C GLN A 22 -44.13 -6.18 -4.99
N ILE A 23 -42.91 -6.13 -4.47
CA ILE A 23 -42.50 -5.24 -3.39
C ILE A 23 -41.73 -4.03 -3.94
N ALA A 24 -41.52 -3.02 -3.10
CA ALA A 24 -40.56 -1.96 -3.42
C ALA A 24 -39.16 -2.56 -3.60
N ARG A 25 -38.37 -1.98 -4.49
CA ARG A 25 -36.97 -2.36 -4.69
C ARG A 25 -36.14 -1.81 -3.54
N ASP A 26 -35.22 -2.62 -3.03
CA ASP A 26 -34.41 -2.25 -1.86
C ASP A 26 -33.23 -1.37 -2.25
N LYS A 27 -32.52 -1.71 -3.34
CA LYS A 27 -31.36 -0.96 -3.84
C LYS A 27 -31.32 -0.94 -5.36
N VAL A 28 -30.74 0.13 -5.93
CA VAL A 28 -30.28 0.18 -7.32
C VAL A 28 -28.78 -0.12 -7.35
N VAL A 29 -28.37 -1.15 -8.09
CA VAL A 29 -26.96 -1.46 -8.27
C VAL A 29 -26.37 -0.53 -9.33
N VAL A 30 -25.25 0.12 -9.02
CA VAL A 30 -24.49 0.94 -9.96
C VAL A 30 -23.12 0.31 -10.16
N GLU A 31 -22.93 -0.35 -11.30
CA GLU A 31 -21.62 -0.89 -11.69
C GLU A 31 -20.90 0.11 -12.58
N ILE A 32 -19.70 0.51 -12.18
CA ILE A 32 -18.89 1.52 -12.89
C ILE A 32 -17.61 0.89 -13.39
N GLY A 33 -17.43 0.81 -14.70
CA GLY A 33 -16.10 0.52 -15.26
C GLY A 33 -15.22 1.76 -15.08
N THR A 34 -14.06 1.60 -14.43
CA THR A 34 -13.15 2.71 -14.06
C THR A 34 -11.66 2.30 -14.08
N GLY A 35 -10.77 3.22 -13.73
CA GLY A 35 -9.36 2.97 -13.44
C GLY A 35 -8.61 4.23 -12.99
N THR A 36 -7.58 4.09 -12.16
CA THR A 36 -6.81 5.22 -11.59
C THR A 36 -6.07 6.04 -12.66
N TRP A 37 -5.77 5.45 -13.81
CA TRP A 37 -5.14 6.12 -14.96
C TRP A 37 -6.12 7.00 -15.77
N CYS A 38 -7.42 6.90 -15.54
CA CYS A 38 -8.45 7.50 -16.40
C CYS A 38 -8.77 8.95 -15.98
N PRO A 39 -8.48 9.96 -16.83
CA PRO A 39 -8.61 11.37 -16.46
C PRO A 39 -10.05 11.87 -16.31
N TYR A 40 -11.03 11.10 -16.77
CA TYR A 40 -12.45 11.43 -16.65
C TYR A 40 -13.17 10.64 -15.54
N CYS A 41 -12.50 9.63 -14.98
CA CYS A 41 -13.06 8.77 -13.96
C CYS A 41 -13.32 9.44 -12.61
N PRO A 42 -12.58 10.51 -12.19
CA PRO A 42 -12.91 11.24 -10.96
C PRO A 42 -14.36 11.73 -10.89
N GLY A 43 -14.92 12.19 -12.01
CA GLY A 43 -16.31 12.65 -12.07
C GLY A 43 -17.33 11.54 -11.83
N ALA A 44 -17.02 10.31 -12.25
CA ALA A 44 -17.88 9.15 -12.01
C ALA A 44 -17.81 8.72 -10.54
N ALA A 45 -16.61 8.64 -9.96
CA ALA A 45 -16.40 8.35 -8.55
C ALA A 45 -17.15 9.35 -7.65
N MET A 46 -16.95 10.66 -7.87
CA MET A 46 -17.72 11.71 -7.16
C MET A 46 -19.24 11.58 -7.37
N GLY A 47 -19.68 11.13 -8.55
CA GLY A 47 -21.10 10.90 -8.82
C GLY A 47 -21.68 9.73 -8.02
N ALA A 48 -20.88 8.69 -7.79
CA ALA A 48 -21.24 7.55 -6.94
C ALA A 48 -21.27 7.95 -5.46
N ASP A 49 -20.23 8.66 -4.99
CA ASP A 49 -20.17 9.22 -3.65
C ASP A 49 -21.37 10.12 -3.36
N ASP A 50 -21.72 11.01 -4.30
CA ASP A 50 -22.87 11.90 -4.17
C ASP A 50 -24.20 11.13 -4.09
N LEU A 51 -24.35 9.98 -4.75
CA LEU A 51 -25.55 9.15 -4.61
C LEU A 51 -25.70 8.68 -3.15
N VAL A 52 -24.61 8.18 -2.56
CA VAL A 52 -24.59 7.71 -1.17
C VAL A 52 -24.78 8.87 -0.20
N ALA A 53 -24.04 9.97 -0.38
CA ALA A 53 -24.08 11.15 0.48
C ALA A 53 -25.46 11.85 0.48
N ASN A 54 -26.22 11.76 -0.62
CA ASN A 54 -27.59 12.27 -0.70
C ASN A 54 -28.65 11.26 -0.22
N GLY A 55 -28.24 10.14 0.38
CA GLY A 55 -29.13 9.16 1.02
C GLY A 55 -29.92 8.30 0.04
N HIS A 56 -29.42 8.10 -1.19
CA HIS A 56 -30.08 7.23 -2.15
C HIS A 56 -29.82 5.75 -1.85
N ASP A 57 -30.80 4.91 -2.13
CA ASP A 57 -30.74 3.47 -1.94
C ASP A 57 -29.96 2.81 -3.08
N VAL A 58 -28.63 2.91 -3.01
CA VAL A 58 -27.71 2.37 -4.01
C VAL A 58 -26.75 1.34 -3.42
N ALA A 59 -26.32 0.42 -4.27
CA ALA A 59 -25.15 -0.43 -4.03
C ALA A 59 -24.16 -0.20 -5.17
N ILE A 60 -23.01 0.42 -4.86
CA ILE A 60 -22.02 0.83 -5.87
C ILE A 60 -20.95 -0.26 -5.98
N ILE A 61 -20.51 -0.55 -7.21
CA ILE A 61 -19.41 -1.47 -7.48
C ILE A 61 -18.51 -0.86 -8.56
N GLU A 62 -17.29 -0.48 -8.20
CA GLU A 62 -16.29 0.04 -9.15
C GLU A 62 -15.40 -1.09 -9.68
N ASN A 63 -15.61 -1.41 -10.96
CA ASN A 63 -14.89 -2.44 -11.70
C ASN A 63 -13.66 -1.84 -12.38
N HIS A 64 -12.55 -1.82 -11.64
CA HIS A 64 -11.25 -1.35 -12.11
C HIS A 64 -10.67 -2.19 -13.27
N ASN A 65 -9.95 -1.52 -14.18
CA ASN A 65 -9.27 -2.13 -15.32
C ASN A 65 -7.94 -1.44 -15.61
N GLY A 66 -6.84 -2.20 -15.72
CA GLY A 66 -5.53 -1.70 -16.13
C GLY A 66 -4.74 -0.96 -15.05
N ASP A 67 -5.03 -1.19 -13.78
CA ASP A 67 -4.36 -0.62 -12.60
C ASP A 67 -4.23 -1.66 -11.47
N ASP A 68 -3.69 -1.24 -10.32
CA ASP A 68 -3.39 -2.12 -9.17
C ASP A 68 -4.63 -2.71 -8.49
N TYR A 69 -5.81 -2.12 -8.74
CA TYR A 69 -7.10 -2.56 -8.19
C TYR A 69 -7.87 -3.49 -9.15
N THR A 70 -7.28 -3.77 -10.31
CA THR A 70 -7.87 -4.65 -11.32
C THR A 70 -7.80 -6.11 -10.89
N ASN A 71 -8.93 -6.81 -10.96
CA ASN A 71 -8.98 -8.26 -10.77
C ASN A 71 -9.78 -8.98 -11.88
N SER A 72 -9.76 -10.31 -11.83
CA SER A 72 -10.40 -11.16 -12.84
C SER A 72 -11.91 -10.95 -12.92
N ALA A 73 -12.58 -10.67 -11.80
CA ALA A 73 -14.00 -10.39 -11.77
C ALA A 73 -14.31 -9.02 -12.39
N SER A 74 -13.56 -7.97 -12.05
CA SER A 74 -13.74 -6.61 -12.61
C SER A 74 -13.63 -6.62 -14.13
N ASN A 75 -12.59 -7.28 -14.64
CA ASN A 75 -12.39 -7.44 -16.09
C ASN A 75 -13.52 -8.23 -16.77
N ALA A 76 -14.01 -9.28 -16.11
CA ALA A 76 -15.09 -10.10 -16.64
C ALA A 76 -16.43 -9.36 -16.63
N ARG A 77 -16.73 -8.56 -15.59
CA ARG A 77 -17.91 -7.69 -15.53
C ARG A 77 -17.86 -6.60 -16.59
N ASN A 78 -16.72 -5.92 -16.76
CA ASN A 78 -16.51 -4.95 -17.84
C ASN A 78 -16.74 -5.59 -19.22
N SER A 79 -16.24 -6.82 -19.43
CA SER A 79 -16.44 -7.59 -20.65
C SER A 79 -17.90 -8.02 -20.85
N TYR A 80 -18.58 -8.45 -19.80
CA TYR A 80 -19.99 -8.86 -19.83
C TYR A 80 -20.90 -7.72 -20.30
N TYR A 81 -20.62 -6.50 -19.85
CA TYR A 81 -21.34 -5.30 -20.28
C TYR A 81 -20.85 -4.72 -21.62
N GLY A 82 -19.69 -5.18 -22.13
CA GLY A 82 -19.10 -4.65 -23.35
C GLY A 82 -18.59 -3.22 -23.19
N ILE A 83 -18.07 -2.88 -22.00
CA ILE A 83 -17.51 -1.57 -21.72
C ILE A 83 -16.25 -1.38 -22.56
N SER A 84 -16.27 -0.34 -23.41
CA SER A 84 -15.15 0.02 -24.29
C SER A 84 -14.61 1.42 -24.05
N GLY A 85 -15.18 2.15 -23.09
CA GLY A 85 -14.75 3.49 -22.69
C GLY A 85 -14.94 3.71 -21.20
N TYR A 86 -13.99 4.42 -20.58
CA TYR A 86 -13.93 4.66 -19.15
C TYR A 86 -14.07 6.18 -18.87
N PRO A 87 -14.89 6.59 -17.87
CA PRO A 87 -15.76 5.74 -17.07
C PRO A 87 -17.05 5.37 -17.83
N THR A 88 -17.66 4.24 -17.44
CA THR A 88 -19.02 3.86 -17.85
C THR A 88 -19.80 3.34 -16.65
N ALA A 89 -20.89 4.01 -16.28
CA ALA A 89 -21.77 3.60 -15.18
C ALA A 89 -23.03 2.91 -15.71
N LEU A 90 -23.38 1.75 -15.18
CA LEU A 90 -24.59 0.98 -15.48
C LEU A 90 -25.49 0.90 -14.25
N PHE A 91 -26.77 1.26 -14.41
CA PHE A 91 -27.78 1.22 -13.36
C PHE A 91 -28.67 -0.01 -13.56
N ASP A 92 -28.64 -0.92 -12.58
CA ASP A 92 -29.29 -2.24 -12.60
C ASP A 92 -29.00 -3.03 -13.88
N GLY A 93 -27.72 -3.10 -14.24
CA GLY A 93 -27.21 -3.77 -15.43
C GLY A 93 -27.69 -3.19 -16.77
N GLY A 94 -28.24 -1.96 -16.75
CA GLY A 94 -28.68 -1.22 -17.94
C GLY A 94 -28.60 0.31 -17.76
N SER A 95 -29.35 1.08 -18.56
CA SER A 95 -29.41 2.56 -18.49
C SER A 95 -28.03 3.26 -18.42
N ALA A 96 -27.09 2.82 -19.26
CA ALA A 96 -25.70 3.25 -19.15
C ALA A 96 -25.52 4.78 -19.29
N TYR A 97 -24.51 5.30 -18.60
CA TYR A 97 -23.92 6.60 -18.85
C TYR A 97 -22.43 6.41 -19.16
N VAL A 98 -22.01 6.83 -20.36
CA VAL A 98 -20.63 6.74 -20.81
C VAL A 98 -20.01 8.13 -20.74
N GLY A 99 -18.85 8.22 -20.09
CA GLY A 99 -18.12 9.46 -19.90
C GLY A 99 -18.17 9.98 -18.47
N GLY A 100 -17.26 10.90 -18.18
CA GLY A 100 -17.10 11.52 -16.86
C GLY A 100 -16.50 12.92 -16.98
N SER A 101 -15.81 13.37 -15.93
CA SER A 101 -15.17 14.67 -15.85
C SER A 101 -13.93 14.59 -14.97
N ALA A 102 -12.95 15.45 -15.22
CA ALA A 102 -11.75 15.52 -14.39
C ALA A 102 -12.00 16.15 -13.00
N GLY A 103 -13.08 16.92 -12.84
CA GLY A 103 -13.31 17.70 -11.62
C GLY A 103 -14.75 18.11 -11.39
N THR A 104 -15.72 17.42 -11.99
CA THR A 104 -17.15 17.68 -11.77
C THR A 104 -17.87 16.36 -11.57
N SER A 105 -18.69 16.27 -10.53
CA SER A 105 -19.51 15.09 -10.25
C SER A 105 -20.52 14.79 -11.37
N MET A 106 -20.70 13.50 -11.66
CA MET A 106 -21.72 12.97 -12.58
C MET A 106 -23.10 12.78 -11.93
N TYR A 107 -23.27 13.21 -10.68
CA TYR A 107 -24.54 13.12 -9.95
C TYR A 107 -25.76 13.66 -10.72
N PRO A 108 -25.72 14.80 -11.44
CA PRO A 108 -26.86 15.28 -12.22
C PRO A 108 -27.32 14.32 -13.33
N GLN A 109 -26.40 13.50 -13.85
CA GLN A 109 -26.67 12.48 -14.87
C GLN A 109 -27.07 11.14 -14.25
N TYR A 110 -26.58 10.85 -13.05
CA TYR A 110 -26.84 9.61 -12.32
C TYR A 110 -28.22 9.63 -11.64
N LEU A 111 -28.60 10.74 -11.01
CA LEU A 111 -29.84 10.87 -10.26
C LEU A 111 -31.11 10.52 -11.10
N PRO A 112 -31.30 10.99 -12.34
CA PRO A 112 -32.46 10.60 -13.14
C PRO A 112 -32.49 9.10 -13.47
N ARG A 113 -31.33 8.45 -13.60
CA ARG A 113 -31.24 7.00 -13.87
C ARG A 113 -31.58 6.20 -12.63
N TYR A 114 -31.02 6.59 -11.48
CA TYR A 114 -31.40 6.04 -10.18
C TYR A 114 -32.93 6.13 -9.97
N ASN A 115 -33.52 7.32 -10.12
CA ASN A 115 -34.95 7.54 -9.93
C ASN A 115 -35.83 6.67 -10.84
N GLN A 116 -35.39 6.41 -12.07
CA GLN A 116 -36.10 5.51 -12.98
C GLN A 116 -36.03 4.05 -12.55
N LYS A 117 -34.91 3.63 -11.95
CA LYS A 117 -34.66 2.24 -11.57
C LYS A 117 -35.28 1.88 -10.23
N ILE A 118 -35.15 2.73 -9.22
CA ILE A 118 -35.73 2.49 -7.89
C ILE A 118 -37.27 2.44 -7.93
N ALA A 119 -37.89 3.13 -8.89
CA ALA A 119 -39.33 3.10 -9.09
C ALA A 119 -39.87 1.78 -9.68
N ILE A 120 -38.99 0.87 -10.14
CA ILE A 120 -39.39 -0.43 -10.70
C ILE A 120 -39.48 -1.43 -9.53
N PRO A 121 -40.70 -1.92 -9.19
CA PRO A 121 -40.87 -2.87 -8.10
C PRO A 121 -40.20 -4.21 -8.40
N SER A 122 -39.93 -4.99 -7.35
CA SER A 122 -39.28 -6.29 -7.45
C SER A 122 -40.22 -7.44 -7.13
N SER A 123 -40.01 -8.56 -7.82
CA SER A 123 -40.63 -9.86 -7.51
C SER A 123 -39.83 -10.68 -6.50
N PHE A 124 -38.73 -10.13 -5.97
CA PHE A 124 -37.79 -10.83 -5.08
C PHE A 124 -37.44 -9.98 -3.86
N SER A 125 -37.43 -10.56 -2.68
CA SER A 125 -36.75 -10.01 -1.50
C SER A 125 -35.40 -10.70 -1.29
N ILE A 126 -34.46 -9.98 -0.69
CA ILE A 126 -33.13 -10.48 -0.31
C ILE A 126 -32.90 -10.10 1.15
N ASP A 127 -32.64 -11.10 1.99
CA ASP A 127 -32.20 -10.92 3.37
C ASP A 127 -30.76 -11.41 3.51
N ILE A 128 -29.92 -10.63 4.19
CA ILE A 128 -28.48 -10.88 4.33
C ILE A 128 -28.16 -10.97 5.82
N GLN A 129 -27.77 -12.16 6.24
CA GLN A 129 -27.30 -12.42 7.59
C GLN A 129 -25.89 -12.99 7.53
N GLY A 130 -25.17 -12.92 8.63
CA GLY A 130 -23.83 -13.45 8.64
C GLY A 130 -23.13 -13.28 9.97
N SER A 131 -21.99 -13.93 10.03
CA SER A 131 -21.08 -13.88 11.15
C SER A 131 -19.64 -13.77 10.68
N SER A 132 -18.80 -13.23 11.54
CA SER A 132 -17.37 -13.12 11.33
C SER A 132 -16.60 -13.81 12.44
N SER A 133 -15.39 -14.27 12.13
CA SER A 133 -14.38 -14.72 13.08
C SER A 133 -13.11 -13.93 12.79
N GLY A 134 -12.56 -13.27 13.81
CA GLY A 134 -11.36 -12.45 13.67
C GLY A 134 -11.53 -11.19 12.83
N LEU A 135 -12.78 -10.85 12.47
CA LEU A 135 -13.11 -9.83 11.47
C LEU A 135 -12.49 -10.09 10.08
N ILE A 136 -12.03 -11.31 9.82
CA ILE A 136 -11.33 -11.70 8.58
C ILE A 136 -12.08 -12.81 7.87
N ASP A 137 -12.52 -13.83 8.61
CA ASP A 137 -13.29 -14.96 8.08
C ASP A 137 -14.77 -14.68 8.21
N PHE A 138 -15.49 -14.70 7.08
CA PHE A 138 -16.92 -14.41 7.01
C PHE A 138 -17.73 -15.61 6.55
N ASN A 139 -18.83 -15.85 7.25
CA ASN A 139 -19.90 -16.75 6.84
C ASN A 139 -21.16 -15.92 6.61
N VAL A 140 -21.68 -15.92 5.38
CA VAL A 140 -22.81 -15.08 4.97
C VAL A 140 -23.94 -15.96 4.45
N ASP A 141 -25.09 -15.86 5.09
CA ASP A 141 -26.33 -16.49 4.69
C ASP A 141 -27.22 -15.49 3.96
N VAL A 142 -27.56 -15.81 2.73
CA VAL A 142 -28.46 -15.02 1.88
C VAL A 142 -29.76 -15.80 1.72
N ILE A 143 -30.87 -15.19 2.13
CA ILE A 143 -32.21 -15.74 1.92
C ILE A 143 -32.88 -14.95 0.81
N ILE A 144 -33.26 -15.63 -0.25
CA ILE A 144 -33.98 -15.07 -1.39
C ILE A 144 -35.38 -15.63 -1.41
N GLU A 145 -36.40 -14.76 -1.42
CA GLU A 145 -37.79 -15.16 -1.59
C GLU A 145 -38.40 -14.53 -2.85
N MET A 146 -38.99 -15.38 -3.71
CA MET A 146 -39.82 -14.96 -4.83
C MET A 146 -41.24 -14.65 -4.31
N VAL A 147 -41.49 -13.36 -4.05
CA VAL A 147 -42.75 -12.84 -3.49
C VAL A 147 -43.84 -12.64 -4.55
N ASP A 148 -43.48 -12.67 -5.84
CA ASP A 148 -44.40 -12.61 -6.98
C ASP A 148 -43.86 -13.41 -8.19
N PRO A 149 -44.67 -14.15 -8.96
CA PRO A 149 -44.21 -14.91 -10.12
C PRO A 149 -43.42 -14.08 -11.10
N TYR A 150 -42.18 -14.50 -11.35
CA TYR A 150 -41.31 -13.89 -12.35
C TYR A 150 -41.21 -14.79 -13.58
N ALA A 151 -41.35 -14.21 -14.77
CA ALA A 151 -41.38 -14.98 -16.03
C ALA A 151 -39.99 -15.29 -16.62
N GLY A 152 -38.92 -14.72 -16.08
CA GLY A 152 -37.56 -14.97 -16.53
C GLY A 152 -37.02 -16.34 -16.12
N SER A 153 -36.01 -16.82 -16.83
CA SER A 153 -35.56 -18.22 -16.74
C SER A 153 -34.10 -18.44 -16.34
N ASP A 154 -33.23 -17.43 -16.43
CA ASP A 154 -31.82 -17.50 -15.99
C ASP A 154 -31.55 -16.38 -14.99
N ILE A 155 -32.07 -16.56 -13.78
CA ILE A 155 -31.86 -15.66 -12.64
C ILE A 155 -30.59 -16.12 -11.94
N ARG A 156 -29.64 -15.20 -11.75
CA ARG A 156 -28.36 -15.48 -11.11
C ARG A 156 -28.15 -14.60 -9.88
N LEU A 157 -27.71 -15.22 -8.81
CA LEU A 157 -27.27 -14.55 -7.59
C LEU A 157 -25.79 -14.21 -7.71
N HIS A 158 -25.46 -12.96 -7.46
CA HIS A 158 -24.10 -12.47 -7.41
C HIS A 158 -23.81 -11.95 -6.00
N CYS A 159 -22.58 -12.22 -5.56
CA CYS A 159 -22.05 -11.76 -4.29
C CYS A 159 -20.73 -11.05 -4.56
N VAL A 160 -20.61 -9.79 -4.15
CA VAL A 160 -19.46 -8.94 -4.41
C VAL A 160 -19.00 -8.33 -3.08
N VAL A 161 -17.69 -8.29 -2.83
CA VAL A 161 -17.12 -7.50 -1.74
C VAL A 161 -16.48 -6.27 -2.35
N THR A 162 -16.84 -5.10 -1.85
CA THR A 162 -16.23 -3.82 -2.21
C THR A 162 -15.50 -3.23 -1.01
N GLU A 163 -14.48 -2.42 -1.27
CA GLU A 163 -13.74 -1.68 -0.23
C GLU A 163 -13.71 -0.19 -0.58
N SER A 164 -13.87 0.65 0.44
CA SER A 164 -13.84 2.11 0.31
C SER A 164 -12.72 2.75 1.13
N GLU A 165 -12.59 4.07 1.04
CA GLU A 165 -11.62 4.86 1.80
C GLU A 165 -10.16 4.36 1.67
N ILE A 166 -9.84 3.76 0.52
CA ILE A 166 -8.48 3.30 0.22
C ILE A 166 -7.62 4.54 -0.09
N PRO A 167 -6.55 4.82 0.68
CA PRO A 167 -5.67 5.96 0.40
C PRO A 167 -4.92 5.75 -0.91
N GLU A 168 -5.20 6.58 -1.92
CA GLU A 168 -4.60 6.48 -3.25
C GLU A 168 -4.60 7.87 -3.89
N PHE A 169 -3.45 8.38 -4.33
CA PHE A 169 -3.41 9.65 -5.06
C PHE A 169 -3.55 9.42 -6.56
N TRP A 170 -4.71 9.77 -7.12
CA TRP A 170 -5.01 9.51 -8.54
C TRP A 170 -5.83 10.64 -9.16
N GLN A 171 -5.39 11.16 -10.32
CA GLN A 171 -6.13 12.17 -11.10
C GLN A 171 -6.70 13.36 -10.30
N GLY A 172 -6.01 13.78 -9.22
CA GLY A 172 -6.45 14.87 -8.34
C GLY A 172 -7.39 14.46 -7.19
N GLN A 173 -7.61 13.16 -6.99
CA GLN A 173 -8.27 12.54 -5.85
C GLN A 173 -7.22 11.91 -4.91
N SER A 174 -7.60 11.65 -3.66
CA SER A 174 -6.74 11.06 -2.62
C SER A 174 -7.27 9.77 -2.02
N ILE A 175 -8.46 9.33 -2.45
CA ILE A 175 -9.12 8.12 -1.97
C ILE A 175 -9.81 7.40 -3.13
N LEU A 176 -9.98 6.08 -3.00
CA LEU A 176 -10.86 5.27 -3.83
C LEU A 176 -12.00 4.69 -2.99
N ASN A 177 -13.22 4.69 -3.54
CA ASN A 177 -14.41 4.16 -2.90
C ASN A 177 -15.04 3.04 -3.74
N PHE A 178 -15.71 2.10 -3.06
CA PHE A 178 -16.49 1.01 -3.65
C PHE A 178 -15.71 0.13 -4.64
N VAL A 179 -14.40 0.01 -4.46
CA VAL A 179 -13.52 -0.79 -5.32
C VAL A 179 -13.91 -2.25 -5.20
N GLN A 180 -14.25 -2.89 -6.33
CA GLN A 180 -14.60 -4.30 -6.33
C GLN A 180 -13.37 -5.16 -5.98
N ARG A 181 -13.30 -5.74 -4.78
CA ARG A 181 -12.17 -6.57 -4.32
C ARG A 181 -12.36 -8.07 -4.60
N LEU A 182 -13.58 -8.59 -4.41
CA LEU A 182 -13.90 -10.01 -4.56
C LEU A 182 -15.29 -10.22 -5.17
N MET A 183 -15.46 -11.30 -5.93
CA MET A 183 -16.78 -11.73 -6.42
C MET A 183 -16.94 -13.24 -6.29
N LEU A 184 -17.99 -13.69 -5.61
CA LEU A 184 -18.22 -15.07 -5.21
C LEU A 184 -19.42 -15.71 -5.94
N PRO A 185 -19.31 -16.99 -6.34
CA PRO A 185 -18.08 -17.78 -6.42
C PRO A 185 -17.15 -17.30 -7.55
N ASN A 186 -17.69 -16.52 -8.49
CA ASN A 186 -16.99 -15.80 -9.56
C ASN A 186 -18.00 -14.90 -10.29
N HIS A 187 -17.54 -14.21 -11.35
CA HIS A 187 -18.34 -13.28 -12.16
C HIS A 187 -19.59 -13.87 -12.83
N ASN A 188 -19.72 -15.19 -12.95
CA ASN A 188 -20.91 -15.82 -13.55
C ASN A 188 -22.10 -15.91 -12.60
N GLY A 189 -21.89 -15.72 -11.29
CA GLY A 189 -22.93 -15.90 -10.26
C GLY A 189 -23.37 -17.35 -10.11
N ILE A 190 -24.38 -17.57 -9.26
CA ILE A 190 -25.04 -18.85 -9.04
C ILE A 190 -26.42 -18.79 -9.69
N GLN A 191 -26.70 -19.67 -10.65
CA GLN A 191 -28.05 -19.78 -11.22
C GLN A 191 -29.01 -20.35 -10.18
N LEU A 192 -30.15 -19.68 -9.99
CA LEU A 192 -31.17 -20.05 -9.02
C LEU A 192 -32.29 -20.90 -9.65
N ASP A 193 -32.78 -21.88 -8.91
CA ASP A 193 -33.90 -22.76 -9.30
C ASP A 193 -35.04 -22.69 -8.28
N PHE A 194 -36.14 -22.04 -8.67
CA PHE A 194 -37.36 -21.89 -7.87
C PHE A 194 -38.41 -22.99 -8.16
N SER A 195 -38.05 -24.08 -8.86
CA SER A 195 -38.98 -25.19 -9.13
C SER A 195 -39.38 -25.97 -7.89
N GLY A 196 -38.53 -25.95 -6.85
CA GLY A 196 -38.75 -26.63 -5.56
C GLY A 196 -39.48 -25.79 -4.51
N GLY A 197 -39.75 -24.51 -4.77
CA GLY A 197 -40.36 -23.57 -3.83
C GLY A 197 -39.95 -22.12 -4.11
N ASN A 198 -40.54 -21.19 -3.37
CA ASN A 198 -40.31 -19.75 -3.59
C ASN A 198 -39.15 -19.19 -2.76
N VAL A 199 -38.54 -19.97 -1.86
CA VAL A 199 -37.43 -19.54 -1.00
C VAL A 199 -36.19 -20.34 -1.34
N ILE A 200 -35.06 -19.64 -1.50
CA ILE A 200 -33.73 -20.22 -1.68
C ILE A 200 -32.81 -19.63 -0.63
N GLU A 201 -32.07 -20.49 0.06
CA GLU A 201 -31.01 -20.10 0.99
C GLU A 201 -29.66 -20.39 0.32
N GLN A 202 -28.77 -19.41 0.31
CA GLN A 202 -27.42 -19.54 -0.21
C GLN A 202 -26.41 -19.06 0.82
N ASN A 203 -25.46 -19.92 1.16
CA ASN A 203 -24.36 -19.59 2.05
C ASN A 203 -23.07 -19.28 1.25
N TYR A 204 -22.34 -18.26 1.68
CA TYR A 204 -20.99 -17.93 1.21
C TYR A 204 -20.02 -17.99 2.37
N ASN A 205 -18.82 -18.52 2.12
CA ASN A 205 -17.70 -18.47 3.06
C ASN A 205 -16.50 -17.86 2.33
N PHE A 206 -15.84 -16.90 2.95
CA PHE A 206 -14.65 -16.27 2.40
C PHE A 206 -13.81 -15.65 3.52
N SER A 207 -12.54 -15.41 3.21
CA SER A 207 -11.61 -14.67 4.06
C SER A 207 -11.23 -13.38 3.33
N LEU A 208 -11.11 -12.28 4.07
CA LEU A 208 -10.54 -11.05 3.53
C LEU A 208 -9.03 -11.19 3.36
N ASP A 209 -8.49 -10.49 2.37
CA ASP A 209 -7.06 -10.31 2.26
C ASP A 209 -6.59 -9.41 3.40
N PRO A 210 -5.49 -9.75 4.12
CA PRO A 210 -4.99 -8.96 5.24
C PRO A 210 -4.61 -7.51 4.90
N SER A 211 -4.43 -7.18 3.61
CA SER A 211 -4.18 -5.81 3.16
C SER A 211 -5.44 -4.93 3.09
N TRP A 212 -6.63 -5.49 3.29
CA TRP A 212 -7.89 -4.74 3.19
C TRP A 212 -8.34 -4.29 4.58
N VAL A 213 -8.97 -3.12 4.65
CA VAL A 213 -9.53 -2.59 5.89
C VAL A 213 -10.98 -3.05 6.01
N THR A 214 -11.26 -3.94 6.96
CA THR A 214 -12.57 -4.61 7.10
C THR A 214 -13.69 -3.61 7.36
N GLU A 215 -13.43 -2.56 8.13
CA GLU A 215 -14.36 -1.48 8.44
C GLU A 215 -14.82 -0.71 7.20
N HIS A 216 -14.01 -0.74 6.15
CA HIS A 216 -14.32 -0.09 4.87
C HIS A 216 -14.87 -1.06 3.83
N CYS A 217 -15.07 -2.33 4.21
CA CYS A 217 -15.56 -3.37 3.33
C CYS A 217 -17.05 -3.63 3.52
N GLU A 218 -17.77 -3.77 2.41
CA GLU A 218 -19.17 -4.20 2.39
C GLU A 218 -19.39 -5.37 1.44
N ILE A 219 -20.45 -6.13 1.69
CA ILE A 219 -20.96 -7.12 0.74
C ILE A 219 -22.16 -6.57 -0.02
N VAL A 220 -22.15 -6.72 -1.34
CA VAL A 220 -23.26 -6.43 -2.24
C VAL A 220 -23.79 -7.74 -2.80
N ILE A 221 -25.05 -8.02 -2.53
CA ILE A 221 -25.78 -9.18 -3.07
C ILE A 221 -26.81 -8.69 -4.07
N PHE A 222 -26.80 -9.22 -5.29
CA PHE A 222 -27.80 -8.86 -6.28
C PHE A 222 -28.27 -10.03 -7.13
N LEU A 223 -29.54 -9.96 -7.54
CA LEU A 223 -30.16 -10.89 -8.48
C LEU A 223 -30.16 -10.30 -9.88
N GLN A 224 -29.54 -10.96 -10.83
CA GLN A 224 -29.48 -10.54 -12.22
C GLN A 224 -30.17 -11.56 -13.13
N GLU A 225 -31.05 -11.09 -14.01
CA GLU A 225 -31.49 -11.89 -15.14
C GLU A 225 -30.40 -11.87 -16.23
N TYR A 226 -29.75 -13.01 -16.43
CA TYR A 226 -28.52 -13.10 -17.22
C TYR A 226 -28.70 -12.69 -18.69
N GLY A 227 -29.85 -13.02 -19.29
CA GLY A 227 -30.12 -12.71 -20.70
C GLY A 227 -30.39 -11.24 -20.98
N SER A 228 -31.21 -10.59 -20.13
CA SER A 228 -31.55 -9.16 -20.26
C SER A 228 -30.53 -8.25 -19.61
N LYS A 229 -29.64 -8.81 -18.78
CA LYS A 229 -28.70 -8.12 -17.88
C LYS A 229 -29.37 -7.34 -16.76
N GLN A 230 -30.71 -7.35 -16.67
CA GLN A 230 -31.44 -6.57 -15.70
C GLN A 230 -31.17 -7.08 -14.28
N ILE A 231 -30.82 -6.17 -13.38
CA ILE A 231 -30.79 -6.47 -11.95
C ILE A 231 -32.20 -6.29 -11.37
N LEU A 232 -32.67 -7.31 -10.66
CA LEU A 232 -34.06 -7.49 -10.22
C LEU A 232 -34.28 -6.99 -8.80
N ASN A 233 -33.31 -7.20 -7.92
CA ASN A 233 -33.20 -6.58 -6.62
C ASN A 233 -31.75 -6.71 -6.12
N ALA A 234 -31.39 -5.94 -5.09
CA ALA A 234 -30.12 -6.04 -4.42
C ALA A 234 -30.22 -5.66 -2.95
N GLY A 235 -29.36 -6.25 -2.13
CA GLY A 235 -29.09 -5.84 -0.76
C GLY A 235 -27.59 -5.58 -0.58
N LYS A 236 -27.24 -4.80 0.43
CA LYS A 236 -25.85 -4.64 0.86
C LYS A 236 -25.74 -4.64 2.37
N LYS A 237 -24.58 -5.00 2.90
CA LYS A 237 -24.30 -4.97 4.33
C LYS A 237 -22.83 -4.71 4.57
N GLU A 238 -22.52 -3.78 5.47
CA GLU A 238 -21.15 -3.55 5.93
C GLU A 238 -20.63 -4.83 6.62
N LEU A 239 -19.40 -5.24 6.33
CA LEU A 239 -18.87 -6.48 6.90
C LEU A 239 -18.73 -6.38 8.42
N ILE A 240 -18.44 -5.18 8.94
CA ILE A 240 -18.32 -4.92 10.38
C ILE A 240 -19.64 -5.09 11.15
N GLU A 241 -20.79 -5.07 10.46
CA GLU A 241 -22.11 -5.32 11.05
C GLU A 241 -22.48 -6.81 11.11
N MET A 242 -21.61 -7.69 10.63
CA MET A 242 -21.79 -9.14 10.77
C MET A 242 -21.41 -9.57 12.19
N GLY A 243 -22.21 -10.46 12.78
CA GLY A 243 -22.01 -10.83 14.19
C GLY A 243 -20.66 -11.51 14.41
N ASN A 244 -19.82 -10.96 15.26
CA ASN A 244 -18.56 -11.59 15.62
C ASN A 244 -18.80 -12.79 16.55
N VAL A 245 -18.23 -13.95 16.22
CA VAL A 245 -18.37 -15.16 17.04
C VAL A 245 -17.31 -15.28 18.14
N ASN A 246 -16.31 -14.39 18.15
CA ASN A 246 -15.22 -14.42 19.11
C ASN A 246 -15.50 -13.49 20.29
N ASP A 247 -15.43 -14.03 21.51
CA ASP A 247 -15.58 -13.25 22.74
C ASP A 247 -14.22 -12.73 23.21
N TYR A 248 -13.16 -13.51 23.01
CA TYR A 248 -11.78 -13.23 23.40
C TYR A 248 -10.86 -13.31 22.17
N ASP A 249 -10.58 -12.16 21.56
CA ASP A 249 -9.78 -12.05 20.34
C ASP A 249 -9.11 -10.67 20.33
N ALA A 250 -7.79 -10.66 20.23
CA ALA A 250 -7.03 -9.43 20.21
C ALA A 250 -5.88 -9.52 19.21
N SER A 251 -5.83 -8.56 18.30
CA SER A 251 -4.79 -8.50 17.27
C SER A 251 -3.69 -7.53 17.64
N LEU A 252 -2.50 -7.79 17.10
CA LEU A 252 -1.44 -6.81 17.00
C LEU A 252 -1.32 -6.34 15.55
N SER A 253 -1.30 -5.03 15.36
CA SER A 253 -1.02 -4.40 14.08
C SER A 253 0.05 -3.32 14.25
N GLN A 254 0.51 -2.74 13.14
CA GLN A 254 1.45 -1.62 13.06
C GLN A 254 2.66 -1.69 14.01
N LEU A 255 3.84 -1.98 13.46
CA LEU A 255 5.08 -1.94 14.22
C LEU A 255 5.82 -0.64 13.95
N SER A 256 6.13 0.10 15.00
CA SER A 256 6.89 1.36 14.94
C SER A 256 7.96 1.44 16.03
N ASN A 257 8.73 2.53 16.01
CA ASN A 257 9.90 2.74 16.88
C ASN A 257 11.02 1.69 16.68
N LEU A 258 11.27 1.31 15.43
CA LEU A 258 12.43 0.51 15.02
C LEU A 258 13.28 1.35 14.05
N PRO A 259 14.62 1.22 14.08
CA PRO A 259 15.48 1.85 13.10
C PRO A 259 15.32 1.17 11.72
N GLU A 260 15.58 1.89 10.62
CA GLU A 260 15.54 1.31 9.27
C GLU A 260 16.58 0.21 9.07
N LYS A 261 17.73 0.34 9.73
CA LYS A 261 18.83 -0.63 9.76
C LYS A 261 19.40 -0.71 11.16
N SER A 262 20.03 -1.83 11.53
CA SER A 262 20.51 -2.05 12.90
C SER A 262 21.97 -2.52 12.95
N CYS A 263 22.78 -1.88 13.81
CA CYS A 263 24.06 -2.40 14.34
C CYS A 263 24.20 -2.23 15.86
N SER A 264 23.28 -1.51 16.51
CA SER A 264 23.28 -1.29 17.97
C SER A 264 22.87 -2.56 18.73
N GLY A 265 21.93 -3.31 18.15
CA GLY A 265 21.41 -4.52 18.77
C GLY A 265 20.40 -4.25 19.86
N SER A 266 19.70 -3.12 19.82
CA SER A 266 18.62 -2.80 20.74
C SER A 266 17.53 -1.98 20.06
N PHE A 267 16.28 -2.20 20.47
CA PHE A 267 15.14 -1.34 20.14
C PHE A 267 14.03 -1.47 21.19
N ASP A 268 13.15 -0.48 21.27
CA ASP A 268 11.99 -0.37 22.17
C ASP A 268 10.67 -0.28 21.35
N PRO A 269 10.15 -1.41 20.84
CA PRO A 269 9.08 -1.42 19.85
C PRO A 269 7.78 -0.83 20.37
N VAL A 270 7.03 -0.18 19.48
CA VAL A 270 5.63 0.17 19.71
C VAL A 270 4.75 -0.66 18.77
N VAL A 271 3.70 -1.27 19.32
CA VAL A 271 2.69 -2.03 18.57
C VAL A 271 1.29 -1.49 18.84
N VAL A 272 0.42 -1.52 17.85
CA VAL A 272 -1.01 -1.23 18.05
C VAL A 272 -1.71 -2.50 18.53
N LEU A 273 -2.23 -2.47 19.75
CA LEU A 273 -3.07 -3.52 20.31
C LEU A 273 -4.53 -3.16 20.09
N ARG A 274 -5.32 -4.09 19.54
CA ARG A 274 -6.75 -3.88 19.30
C ARG A 274 -7.59 -5.02 19.87
N ASN A 275 -8.74 -4.69 20.45
CA ASN A 275 -9.75 -5.69 20.83
C ASN A 275 -10.67 -6.03 19.66
N ASN A 276 -10.59 -7.25 19.16
CA ASN A 276 -11.50 -7.79 18.14
C ASN A 276 -12.57 -8.70 18.74
N GLY A 277 -12.59 -8.91 20.06
CA GLY A 277 -13.55 -9.76 20.76
C GLY A 277 -14.78 -8.99 21.25
N ASN A 278 -15.88 -9.72 21.51
CA ASN A 278 -17.10 -9.14 22.06
C ASN A 278 -16.99 -8.71 23.54
N GLU A 279 -16.04 -9.30 24.29
CA GLU A 279 -15.79 -8.91 25.68
C GLU A 279 -14.72 -7.82 25.74
N ASP A 280 -14.88 -6.83 26.62
CA ASP A 280 -13.88 -5.78 26.81
C ASP A 280 -12.52 -6.40 27.19
N LEU A 281 -11.46 -6.01 26.49
CA LEU A 281 -10.11 -6.48 26.75
C LEU A 281 -9.53 -5.74 27.95
N THR A 282 -9.27 -6.48 29.04
CA THR A 282 -8.76 -5.94 30.31
C THR A 282 -7.34 -6.37 30.64
N SER A 283 -6.87 -7.45 30.02
CA SER A 283 -5.49 -7.91 30.14
C SER A 283 -5.07 -8.74 28.93
N ILE A 284 -3.79 -8.68 28.55
CA ILE A 284 -3.21 -9.57 27.55
C ILE A 284 -1.71 -9.72 27.77
N THR A 285 -1.14 -10.85 27.36
CA THR A 285 0.32 -11.06 27.37
C THR A 285 0.87 -10.87 25.97
N ILE A 286 1.84 -9.97 25.81
CA ILE A 286 2.58 -9.75 24.56
C ILE A 286 3.97 -10.36 24.71
N LYS A 287 4.35 -11.22 23.76
CA LYS A 287 5.66 -11.86 23.69
C LYS A 287 6.41 -11.40 22.46
N TYR A 288 7.69 -11.11 22.63
CA TYR A 288 8.52 -10.61 21.55
C TYR A 288 9.95 -11.13 21.62
N ASN A 289 10.56 -11.37 20.46
CA ASN A 289 11.97 -11.71 20.34
C ASN A 289 12.58 -11.16 19.05
N VAL A 290 13.91 -11.19 19.00
CA VAL A 290 14.70 -10.93 17.79
C VAL A 290 15.57 -12.15 17.51
N ASN A 291 15.74 -12.50 16.24
CA ASN A 291 16.65 -13.53 15.76
C ASN A 291 16.41 -14.92 16.39
N GLY A 292 15.15 -15.21 16.75
CA GLY A 292 14.78 -16.48 17.39
C GLY A 292 15.34 -16.64 18.81
N GLY A 293 15.73 -15.52 19.45
CA GLY A 293 16.19 -15.47 20.82
C GLY A 293 15.11 -15.85 21.85
N SER A 294 15.45 -15.71 23.13
CA SER A 294 14.46 -15.91 24.20
C SER A 294 13.37 -14.83 24.10
N PHE A 295 12.13 -15.22 24.33
CA PHE A 295 11.02 -14.27 24.37
C PHE A 295 11.10 -13.39 25.62
N SER A 296 11.07 -12.08 25.40
CA SER A 296 10.61 -11.11 26.39
C SER A 296 9.10 -11.20 26.52
N THR A 297 8.58 -10.83 27.69
CA THR A 297 7.15 -10.89 28.00
C THR A 297 6.72 -9.57 28.63
N PHE A 298 5.64 -9.00 28.11
CA PHE A 298 4.99 -7.82 28.62
C PHE A 298 3.53 -8.14 28.92
N ASP A 299 3.10 -7.95 30.16
CA ASP A 299 1.72 -8.15 30.57
C ASP A 299 1.00 -6.80 30.57
N TRP A 300 0.17 -6.56 29.55
CA TRP A 300 -0.65 -5.36 29.43
C TRP A 300 -1.93 -5.50 30.27
N THR A 301 -2.37 -4.40 30.88
CA THR A 301 -3.67 -4.27 31.56
C THR A 301 -4.31 -2.95 31.20
N GLY A 302 -5.61 -2.96 30.91
CA GLY A 302 -6.34 -1.77 30.48
C GLY A 302 -7.83 -2.02 30.37
N SER A 303 -8.48 -1.34 29.42
CA SER A 303 -9.89 -1.53 29.07
C SER A 303 -10.11 -1.05 27.65
N LEU A 304 -10.09 -1.96 26.68
CA LEU A 304 -10.44 -1.68 25.29
C LEU A 304 -11.78 -2.33 24.96
N ALA A 305 -12.79 -1.53 24.63
CA ALA A 305 -14.06 -2.03 24.12
C ALA A 305 -13.87 -2.64 22.72
N PHE A 306 -14.89 -3.31 22.19
CA PHE A 306 -14.84 -3.86 20.84
C PHE A 306 -14.43 -2.79 19.80
N LEU A 307 -13.43 -3.14 18.97
CA LEU A 307 -12.77 -2.32 17.96
C LEU A 307 -11.87 -1.19 18.49
N GLU A 308 -11.82 -0.94 19.79
CA GLU A 308 -10.88 0.03 20.37
C GLU A 308 -9.44 -0.49 20.32
N GLU A 309 -8.51 0.45 20.14
CA GLU A 309 -7.08 0.18 20.02
C GLU A 309 -6.24 1.15 20.86
N GLU A 310 -5.01 0.73 21.16
CA GLU A 310 -4.02 1.51 21.91
C GLU A 310 -2.59 1.22 21.41
N ASP A 311 -1.75 2.25 21.36
CA ASP A 311 -0.32 2.11 21.16
C ASP A 311 0.35 1.57 22.43
N VAL A 312 0.93 0.37 22.35
CA VAL A 312 1.63 -0.28 23.45
C VAL A 312 3.14 -0.20 23.22
N MET A 313 3.81 0.61 24.05
CA MET A 313 5.28 0.67 24.10
C MET A 313 5.82 -0.53 24.88
N LEU A 314 6.54 -1.41 24.17
CA LEU A 314 7.19 -2.57 24.74
C LEU A 314 8.55 -2.19 25.33
N PRO A 315 8.98 -2.82 26.45
CA PRO A 315 10.32 -2.61 26.99
C PRO A 315 11.40 -2.95 25.97
N GLU A 316 12.52 -2.22 26.04
CA GLU A 316 13.70 -2.45 25.19
C GLU A 316 14.09 -3.93 25.15
N ILE A 317 14.40 -4.42 23.95
CA ILE A 317 14.98 -5.74 23.73
C ILE A 317 16.37 -5.61 23.14
N THR A 318 17.32 -6.31 23.76
CA THR A 318 18.70 -6.42 23.28
C THR A 318 18.91 -7.72 22.52
N PHE A 319 19.66 -7.69 21.43
CA PHE A 319 20.00 -8.83 20.58
C PHE A 319 21.39 -8.66 19.97
N THR A 320 21.91 -9.70 19.33
CA THR A 320 23.13 -9.60 18.52
C THR A 320 22.73 -9.28 17.07
N PRO A 321 23.13 -8.12 16.53
CA PRO A 321 22.87 -7.77 15.14
C PRO A 321 23.49 -8.76 14.16
N GLY A 322 22.81 -8.98 13.05
CA GLY A 322 23.35 -9.60 11.84
C GLY A 322 22.88 -8.85 10.59
N ASP A 323 23.19 -9.40 9.42
CA ASP A 323 22.79 -8.83 8.12
C ASP A 323 21.27 -8.70 7.96
N GLU A 324 20.52 -9.57 8.64
CA GLU A 324 19.07 -9.53 8.74
C GLU A 324 18.65 -9.79 10.20
N ASN A 325 17.79 -8.94 10.75
CA ASN A 325 17.31 -9.04 12.12
C ASN A 325 15.81 -9.28 12.14
N TYR A 326 15.40 -10.50 12.46
CA TYR A 326 14.02 -10.93 12.40
C TYR A 326 13.32 -10.66 13.73
N VAL A 327 12.43 -9.69 13.73
CA VAL A 327 11.56 -9.32 14.86
C VAL A 327 10.28 -10.13 14.80
N LYS A 328 9.93 -10.79 15.90
CA LYS A 328 8.66 -11.48 16.07
C LYS A 328 7.98 -11.00 17.32
N ILE A 329 6.74 -10.53 17.18
CA ILE A 329 5.88 -10.09 18.28
C ILE A 329 4.54 -10.82 18.14
N TYR A 330 4.00 -11.36 19.22
CA TYR A 330 2.63 -11.88 19.24
C TYR A 330 1.92 -11.66 20.56
N SER A 331 0.60 -11.52 20.47
CA SER A 331 -0.31 -11.51 21.63
C SER A 331 -0.72 -12.94 22.00
N GLU A 332 -1.01 -13.17 23.28
CA GLU A 332 -1.70 -14.37 23.76
C GLU A 332 -2.48 -14.08 25.04
N ASN A 333 -3.44 -14.95 25.32
CA ASN A 333 -4.22 -14.98 26.56
C ASN A 333 -5.09 -13.72 26.86
N PRO A 334 -5.89 -13.18 25.90
CA PRO A 334 -6.82 -12.09 26.18
C PRO A 334 -7.75 -12.45 27.36
N ASN A 335 -7.76 -11.59 28.40
CA ASN A 335 -8.49 -11.82 29.65
C ASN A 335 -8.18 -13.18 30.32
N GLY A 336 -6.98 -13.72 30.10
CA GLY A 336 -6.56 -15.04 30.57
C GLY A 336 -7.24 -16.23 29.88
N GLN A 337 -7.96 -16.00 28.78
CA GLN A 337 -8.55 -17.03 27.92
C GLN A 337 -7.70 -17.24 26.67
N ALA A 338 -7.78 -18.42 26.05
CA ALA A 338 -7.13 -18.63 24.76
C ALA A 338 -7.70 -17.67 23.71
N ASP A 339 -6.83 -17.05 22.92
CA ASP A 339 -7.25 -16.23 21.78
C ASP A 339 -8.02 -17.11 20.77
N GLN A 340 -9.19 -16.62 20.35
CA GLN A 340 -10.09 -17.34 19.47
C GLN A 340 -9.75 -17.19 17.99
N TYR A 341 -8.89 -16.24 17.61
CA TYR A 341 -8.44 -16.07 16.22
C TYR A 341 -6.93 -15.83 16.08
N PRO A 342 -6.11 -16.86 16.27
CA PRO A 342 -4.65 -16.72 16.36
C PRO A 342 -3.92 -16.28 15.08
N LEU A 343 -4.64 -16.06 13.97
CA LEU A 343 -4.06 -15.65 12.69
C LEU A 343 -3.78 -14.13 12.63
N ASN A 344 -4.37 -13.34 13.53
CA ASN A 344 -4.16 -11.88 13.63
C ASN A 344 -3.26 -11.48 14.83
N ASP A 345 -2.75 -12.45 15.59
CA ASP A 345 -1.96 -12.19 16.81
C ASP A 345 -0.52 -11.76 16.54
N THR A 346 0.05 -12.13 15.37
CA THR A 346 1.52 -12.13 15.17
C THR A 346 1.99 -11.13 14.13
N ILE A 347 2.90 -10.24 14.54
CA ILE A 347 3.72 -9.41 13.66
C ILE A 347 5.07 -10.10 13.43
N ASN A 348 5.49 -10.21 12.17
CA ASN A 348 6.85 -10.55 11.79
C ASN A 348 7.41 -9.41 10.96
N HIS A 349 8.61 -8.94 11.30
CA HIS A 349 9.28 -7.85 10.61
C HIS A 349 10.78 -8.12 10.50
N MET A 350 11.42 -7.63 9.45
CA MET A 350 12.86 -7.79 9.24
C MET A 350 13.50 -6.41 9.22
N VAL A 351 14.44 -6.19 10.13
CA VAL A 351 15.31 -5.01 10.15
C VAL A 351 16.66 -5.39 9.55
N PRO A 352 17.06 -4.83 8.40
CA PRO A 352 18.36 -5.13 7.80
C PRO A 352 19.52 -4.68 8.69
N GLY A 353 20.70 -5.26 8.46
CA GLY A 353 21.95 -4.81 9.06
C GLY A 353 22.32 -3.38 8.61
N ALA A 354 23.06 -2.67 9.45
CA ALA A 354 23.57 -1.34 9.18
C ALA A 354 24.50 -1.28 7.96
N ASP A 355 24.48 -0.15 7.25
CA ASP A 355 25.49 0.14 6.24
C ASP A 355 26.84 0.40 6.90
N ILE A 356 27.93 0.07 6.20
CA ILE A 356 29.28 0.45 6.57
C ILE A 356 29.66 1.72 5.81
N THR A 357 30.13 2.72 6.54
CA THR A 357 30.40 4.07 6.05
C THR A 357 31.77 4.55 6.55
N PRO A 358 32.44 5.50 5.87
CA PRO A 358 33.60 6.17 6.45
C PRO A 358 33.24 6.95 7.72
N SER A 359 34.24 7.33 8.52
CA SER A 359 34.07 8.19 9.69
C SER A 359 33.55 9.61 9.39
N GLU A 360 33.66 10.06 8.13
CA GLU A 360 33.11 11.34 7.65
C GLU A 360 31.68 11.16 7.12
N VAL A 361 30.71 11.66 7.89
CA VAL A 361 29.28 11.63 7.58
C VAL A 361 28.74 13.06 7.61
N SER A 362 27.83 13.40 6.69
CA SER A 362 27.20 14.71 6.60
C SER A 362 25.69 14.60 6.70
N LEU A 363 25.06 15.61 7.30
CA LEU A 363 23.62 15.82 7.32
C LEU A 363 23.29 17.06 6.50
N ILE A 364 22.34 16.95 5.57
CA ILE A 364 21.60 18.09 5.03
C ILE A 364 20.15 18.00 5.49
N LEU A 365 19.65 19.07 6.11
CA LEU A 365 18.28 19.18 6.62
C LEU A 365 17.68 20.48 6.12
N ARG A 366 16.50 20.42 5.53
CA ARG A 366 15.66 21.59 5.25
C ARG A 366 14.43 21.53 6.13
N THR A 367 14.23 22.54 6.97
CA THR A 367 13.03 22.66 7.79
C THR A 367 11.80 22.94 6.93
N ASP A 368 10.65 22.53 7.44
CA ASP A 368 9.34 22.76 6.83
C ASP A 368 8.75 24.11 7.31
N ASN A 369 7.42 24.24 7.40
CA ASN A 369 6.77 25.43 7.93
C ASN A 369 6.65 25.46 9.46
N LYS A 370 6.98 24.37 10.15
CA LYS A 370 6.96 24.25 11.62
C LYS A 370 8.34 23.83 12.16
N PRO A 371 9.40 24.63 11.91
CA PRO A 371 10.79 24.29 12.23
C PRO A 371 11.06 23.96 13.71
N GLY A 372 10.20 24.41 14.63
CA GLY A 372 10.33 24.18 16.07
C GLY A 372 9.98 22.74 16.49
N GLU A 373 9.38 21.96 15.62
CA GLU A 373 9.03 20.55 15.86
C GLU A 373 10.21 19.62 15.53
N THR A 374 11.15 20.06 14.70
CA THR A 374 12.28 19.25 14.21
C THR A 374 13.49 19.29 15.15
N THR A 375 13.90 18.14 15.65
CA THR A 375 15.18 17.93 16.36
C THR A 375 15.88 16.68 15.83
N TRP A 376 17.19 16.55 16.02
CA TRP A 376 17.92 15.34 15.65
C TRP A 376 19.07 15.07 16.62
N GLU A 377 19.49 13.81 16.68
CA GLU A 377 20.65 13.37 17.45
C GLU A 377 21.40 12.22 16.75
N ILE A 378 22.69 12.12 17.03
CA ILE A 378 23.53 10.96 16.75
C ILE A 378 23.99 10.41 18.10
N LEU A 379 23.73 9.13 18.34
CA LEU A 379 24.18 8.39 19.52
C LEU A 379 25.29 7.41 19.16
N ASP A 380 26.24 7.22 20.06
CA ASP A 380 27.24 6.14 19.96
C ASP A 380 26.64 4.77 20.37
N ALA A 381 27.47 3.72 20.29
CA ALA A 381 27.07 2.36 20.63
C ALA A 381 26.64 2.16 22.10
N ASP A 382 26.98 3.09 23.00
CA ASP A 382 26.56 3.07 24.41
C ASP A 382 25.24 3.86 24.62
N GLY A 383 24.64 4.40 23.55
CA GLY A 383 23.46 5.26 23.61
C GLY A 383 23.76 6.66 24.12
N THR A 384 25.02 7.11 24.05
CA THR A 384 25.40 8.48 24.44
C THR A 384 25.27 9.41 23.25
N VAL A 385 24.55 10.53 23.43
CA VAL A 385 24.43 11.57 22.39
C VAL A 385 25.79 12.21 22.13
N VAL A 386 26.33 12.01 20.93
CA VAL A 386 27.61 12.59 20.47
C VAL A 386 27.39 13.87 19.64
N HIS A 387 26.28 13.94 18.90
CA HIS A 387 25.86 15.13 18.16
C HIS A 387 24.35 15.34 18.28
N SER A 388 23.89 16.58 18.22
CA SER A 388 22.46 16.91 18.17
C SER A 388 22.21 18.29 17.57
N GLY A 389 20.97 18.53 17.13
CA GLY A 389 20.54 19.81 16.59
C GLY A 389 19.03 20.05 16.74
N GLY A 390 18.63 21.29 16.51
CA GLY A 390 17.27 21.77 16.77
C GLY A 390 16.99 22.03 18.26
N PRO A 391 15.74 22.42 18.61
CA PRO A 391 14.68 22.81 17.70
C PRO A 391 15.03 24.09 16.93
N TYR A 392 14.52 24.24 15.70
CA TYR A 392 14.84 25.38 14.85
C TYR A 392 13.77 26.47 14.88
N SER A 393 14.12 27.70 14.50
CA SER A 393 13.19 28.84 14.53
C SER A 393 12.73 29.33 13.16
N GLU A 394 13.46 29.00 12.09
CA GLU A 394 13.24 29.54 10.76
C GLU A 394 12.68 28.46 9.81
N PRO A 395 11.55 28.71 9.13
CA PRO A 395 11.00 27.78 8.16
C PRO A 395 11.83 27.80 6.88
N ASN A 396 11.86 26.69 6.14
CA ASN A 396 12.61 26.54 4.89
C ASN A 396 14.13 26.77 5.02
N LEU A 397 14.68 26.68 6.22
CA LEU A 397 16.10 26.83 6.48
C LEU A 397 16.84 25.55 6.08
N THR A 398 17.88 25.67 5.26
CA THR A 398 18.79 24.56 4.97
C THR A 398 19.97 24.59 5.93
N ILE A 399 20.10 23.53 6.71
CA ILE A 399 21.18 23.20 7.63
C ILE A 399 22.06 22.15 6.94
N MET A 400 23.37 22.32 7.04
CA MET A 400 24.37 21.35 6.61
C MET A 400 25.35 21.18 7.76
N GLU A 401 25.54 19.96 8.21
CA GLU A 401 26.46 19.58 9.28
C GLU A 401 27.38 18.47 8.78
N ASP A 402 28.66 18.57 9.11
CA ASP A 402 29.66 17.55 8.82
C ASP A 402 30.17 16.98 10.14
N PHE A 403 30.19 15.66 10.24
CA PHE A 403 30.58 14.92 11.43
C PHE A 403 31.88 14.16 11.16
N GLN A 404 32.70 14.08 12.20
CA GLN A 404 33.88 13.23 12.25
C GLN A 404 33.68 12.29 13.42
N LEU A 405 33.34 11.05 13.10
CA LEU A 405 32.95 10.02 14.05
C LEU A 405 34.15 9.11 14.37
N ASP A 406 34.08 8.38 15.47
CA ASP A 406 35.12 7.41 15.82
C ASP A 406 34.98 6.18 14.93
N ASP A 407 36.10 5.71 14.41
CA ASP A 407 36.17 4.53 13.55
C ASP A 407 35.75 3.23 14.27
N LEU A 408 35.34 2.22 13.49
CA LEU A 408 34.94 0.88 13.93
C LEU A 408 33.82 0.89 14.99
N SER A 409 32.91 1.84 14.88
CA SER A 409 31.84 2.08 15.85
C SER A 409 30.46 2.09 15.20
N CYS A 410 29.47 1.55 15.90
CA CYS A 410 28.07 1.69 15.51
C CYS A 410 27.52 3.01 16.03
N TYR A 411 26.77 3.71 15.18
CA TYR A 411 26.08 4.93 15.50
C TYR A 411 24.60 4.82 15.16
N GLN A 412 23.78 5.52 15.92
CA GLN A 412 22.34 5.63 15.72
C GLN A 412 22.03 7.08 15.36
N PHE A 413 21.29 7.30 14.28
CA PHE A 413 20.77 8.62 13.93
C PHE A 413 19.25 8.62 14.10
N TYR A 414 18.74 9.61 14.82
CA TYR A 414 17.31 9.87 14.93
C TYR A 414 16.99 11.32 14.59
N LEU A 415 15.95 11.51 13.81
CA LEU A 415 15.30 12.80 13.58
C LEU A 415 13.87 12.72 14.09
N TYR A 416 13.52 13.66 14.96
CA TYR A 416 12.22 13.74 15.60
C TYR A 416 11.41 14.92 15.07
N ASP A 417 10.12 14.69 14.95
CA ASP A 417 9.12 15.71 14.68
C ASP A 417 8.03 15.67 15.76
N ALA A 418 7.95 16.73 16.56
CA ALA A 418 6.98 16.82 17.66
C ALA A 418 5.52 16.96 17.18
N GLY A 419 5.31 17.35 15.91
CA GLY A 419 3.99 17.46 15.28
C GLY A 419 3.42 16.12 14.84
N GLY A 420 4.29 15.13 14.60
CA GLY A 420 3.93 13.82 14.06
C GLY A 420 3.56 13.84 12.57
N ASP A 421 3.85 14.93 11.86
CA ASP A 421 3.60 15.08 10.41
C ASP A 421 4.89 15.12 9.58
N GLY A 422 6.01 14.72 10.20
CA GLY A 422 7.32 14.61 9.56
C GLY A 422 7.86 15.94 9.06
N LEU A 423 8.42 15.95 7.84
CA LEU A 423 8.93 17.16 7.18
C LEU A 423 8.10 17.47 5.93
N SER A 424 6.95 18.11 6.14
CA SER A 424 6.07 18.56 5.06
C SER A 424 6.81 19.42 4.01
N ALA A 425 6.43 19.31 2.74
CA ALA A 425 7.12 20.02 1.66
C ALA A 425 7.15 21.55 1.90
N PRO A 426 8.31 22.21 1.74
CA PRO A 426 9.51 21.71 1.06
C PRO A 426 10.59 21.16 2.02
N GLY A 427 10.23 20.76 3.23
CA GLY A 427 11.15 20.13 4.18
C GLY A 427 11.65 18.78 3.69
N PHE A 428 12.90 18.45 4.04
CA PHE A 428 13.52 17.15 3.76
C PHE A 428 14.78 16.98 4.62
N PHE A 429 15.28 15.76 4.75
CA PHE A 429 16.64 15.54 5.23
C PHE A 429 17.33 14.41 4.46
N ALA A 430 18.66 14.43 4.50
CA ALA A 430 19.51 13.34 4.05
C ALA A 430 20.77 13.26 4.92
N LEU A 431 21.03 12.09 5.48
CA LEU A 431 22.30 11.70 6.07
C LEU A 431 23.10 10.93 5.01
N TYR A 432 24.31 11.36 4.70
CA TYR A 432 25.09 10.85 3.58
C TYR A 432 26.60 10.88 3.83
N TYR A 433 27.35 10.13 3.01
CA TYR A 433 28.81 10.16 2.98
C TYR A 433 29.31 10.13 1.52
N GLY A 434 30.57 10.50 1.30
CA GLY A 434 31.18 10.50 -0.04
C GLY A 434 30.45 11.37 -1.08
N GLY A 435 29.65 12.34 -0.62
CA GLY A 435 28.89 13.28 -1.44
C GLY A 435 27.56 12.79 -2.02
N ASN A 436 27.40 11.48 -2.29
CA ASN A 436 26.20 10.94 -2.97
C ASN A 436 25.66 9.61 -2.38
N ASN A 437 26.29 9.05 -1.33
CA ASN A 437 25.84 7.79 -0.73
C ASN A 437 24.94 8.09 0.46
N TYR A 438 23.65 7.80 0.34
CA TYR A 438 22.66 8.06 1.38
C TYR A 438 22.62 6.91 2.38
N ILE A 439 22.76 7.26 3.66
CA ILE A 439 22.53 6.36 4.80
C ILE A 439 21.03 6.35 5.10
N LEU A 440 20.42 7.53 5.16
CA LEU A 440 18.99 7.73 5.41
C LEU A 440 18.53 9.03 4.76
N GLN A 441 17.31 9.04 4.23
CA GLN A 441 16.68 10.26 3.71
C GLN A 441 15.16 10.18 3.87
N ALA A 442 14.51 11.34 4.05
CA ALA A 442 13.06 11.42 4.02
C ALA A 442 12.57 12.78 3.52
N ILE A 443 11.37 12.77 2.94
CA ILE A 443 10.60 13.94 2.51
C ILE A 443 9.15 13.68 2.89
N GLY A 444 8.42 14.68 3.38
CA GLY A 444 7.02 14.54 3.75
C GLY A 444 6.83 13.87 5.10
N ASP A 445 5.68 13.20 5.23
CA ASP A 445 5.25 12.57 6.48
C ASP A 445 6.00 11.26 6.74
N PHE A 446 6.68 11.20 7.88
CA PHE A 446 7.29 9.99 8.43
C PHE A 446 6.85 9.73 9.87
N GLY A 447 5.80 10.41 10.34
CA GLY A 447 5.38 10.42 11.73
C GLY A 447 6.31 11.22 12.63
N SER A 448 6.38 10.84 13.90
CA SER A 448 7.13 11.58 14.93
C SER A 448 8.62 11.28 14.99
N VAL A 449 9.09 10.20 14.36
CA VAL A 449 10.50 9.81 14.40
C VAL A 449 10.91 9.05 13.13
N LYS A 450 12.09 9.36 12.63
CA LYS A 450 12.77 8.61 11.58
C LYS A 450 14.21 8.35 12.01
N GLY A 451 14.65 7.09 11.96
CA GLY A 451 16.00 6.75 12.37
C GLY A 451 16.58 5.53 11.70
N THR A 452 17.90 5.40 11.78
CA THR A 452 18.67 4.25 11.30
C THR A 452 19.95 4.11 12.12
N ASP A 453 20.46 2.89 12.19
CA ASP A 453 21.83 2.67 12.59
C ASP A 453 22.75 2.65 11.36
N PHE A 454 24.01 3.01 11.56
CA PHE A 454 25.09 2.89 10.58
C PHE A 454 26.42 2.58 11.30
N GLN A 455 27.28 1.82 10.65
CA GLN A 455 28.61 1.53 11.16
C GLN A 455 29.64 2.41 10.48
N THR A 456 30.60 2.89 11.26
CA THR A 456 31.80 3.56 10.76
C THR A 456 32.93 2.55 10.66
N ASP A 457 33.62 2.56 9.53
CA ASP A 457 34.81 1.76 9.27
C ASP A 457 35.68 2.50 8.23
N ASP A 458 36.78 3.13 8.68
CA ASP A 458 37.82 3.73 7.84
C ASP A 458 38.70 2.66 7.19
N ASP A 459 38.62 1.42 7.69
CA ASP A 459 39.04 0.20 7.01
C ASP A 459 37.95 -0.23 6.01
N THR A 460 37.38 0.72 5.25
CA THR A 460 36.80 0.43 3.93
C THR A 460 37.94 -0.10 3.05
N GLY A 461 38.28 -1.36 3.27
CA GLY A 461 39.08 -2.17 2.41
C GLY A 461 38.37 -2.17 1.09
N ILE A 462 38.92 -1.36 0.18
CA ILE A 462 38.56 -1.32 -1.23
C ILE A 462 37.13 -0.76 -1.34
N GLU A 463 37.01 0.52 -1.76
CA GLU A 463 35.89 0.89 -2.64
C GLU A 463 35.63 -0.33 -3.51
N GLU A 464 34.43 -0.90 -3.54
CA GLU A 464 34.13 -1.82 -4.62
C GLU A 464 34.20 -0.96 -5.87
N ILE A 465 35.41 -0.84 -6.41
CA ILE A 465 35.71 -0.09 -7.61
C ILE A 465 35.05 -0.95 -8.66
N ILE A 466 33.80 -0.62 -8.93
CA ILE A 466 33.10 -1.02 -10.13
C ILE A 466 34.03 -0.56 -11.27
N ALA A 467 34.81 -1.50 -11.80
CA ALA A 467 35.94 -1.34 -12.70
C ALA A 467 37.08 -0.42 -12.20
N GLY A 468 38.18 -1.03 -11.75
CA GLY A 468 39.48 -0.43 -11.37
C GLY A 468 40.11 0.58 -12.34
N ALA A 469 39.43 1.68 -12.64
CA ALA A 469 39.75 2.65 -13.67
C ALA A 469 39.43 4.07 -13.18
N GLU A 470 40.44 4.75 -12.62
CA GLU A 470 40.38 6.21 -12.54
C GLU A 470 40.33 6.75 -13.99
N VAL A 471 39.15 7.19 -14.44
CA VAL A 471 38.96 7.72 -15.79
C VAL A 471 39.23 9.22 -15.77
N LYS A 472 40.31 9.66 -16.42
CA LYS A 472 40.64 11.08 -16.58
C LYS A 472 40.37 11.53 -18.00
N VAL A 473 39.48 12.51 -18.16
CA VAL A 473 39.20 13.11 -19.47
C VAL A 473 39.89 14.46 -19.60
N TYR A 474 40.86 14.56 -20.52
CA TYR A 474 41.62 15.79 -20.72
C TYR A 474 42.09 16.00 -22.17
N PRO A 475 42.07 17.26 -22.66
CA PRO A 475 41.48 18.43 -22.02
C PRO A 475 39.94 18.34 -22.04
N ASN A 476 39.29 18.94 -21.04
CA ASN A 476 37.84 19.13 -20.99
C ASN A 476 37.56 20.51 -20.36
N PRO A 477 37.11 21.53 -21.12
CA PRO A 477 36.66 21.49 -22.51
C PRO A 477 37.77 21.23 -23.56
N PHE A 478 37.40 20.78 -24.77
CA PHE A 478 38.32 20.55 -25.89
C PHE A 478 37.80 21.09 -27.24
N SER A 479 38.71 21.34 -28.20
CA SER A 479 38.35 21.88 -29.52
C SER A 479 38.28 20.82 -30.63
N ASN A 480 39.29 19.94 -30.71
CA ASN A 480 39.39 18.92 -31.77
C ASN A 480 39.24 17.49 -31.24
N TYR A 481 39.91 17.17 -30.13
CA TYR A 481 39.86 15.86 -29.48
C TYR A 481 40.08 15.99 -27.97
N THR A 482 39.63 14.99 -27.23
CA THR A 482 39.98 14.77 -25.82
C THR A 482 40.60 13.39 -25.65
N ASN A 483 41.37 13.19 -24.60
CA ASN A 483 41.93 11.91 -24.22
C ASN A 483 41.19 11.38 -23.00
N ILE A 484 40.93 10.07 -23.00
CA ILE A 484 40.38 9.32 -21.89
C ILE A 484 41.51 8.43 -21.40
N ALA A 485 42.14 8.82 -20.30
CA ALA A 485 43.09 7.95 -19.61
C ALA A 485 42.32 7.03 -18.67
N ILE A 486 42.51 5.73 -18.84
CA ILE A 486 41.90 4.68 -18.04
C ILE A 486 42.99 3.71 -17.62
N THR A 487 43.06 3.36 -16.34
CA THR A 487 43.89 2.24 -15.88
C THR A 487 43.02 0.99 -15.76
N THR A 488 43.49 -0.19 -16.15
CA THR A 488 42.80 -1.46 -15.86
C THR A 488 43.73 -2.40 -15.10
N LEU A 489 43.19 -3.20 -14.18
CA LEU A 489 44.00 -4.12 -13.36
C LEU A 489 44.28 -5.47 -14.05
N GLU A 490 43.51 -5.77 -15.10
CA GLU A 490 43.62 -6.99 -15.89
C GLU A 490 43.46 -6.70 -17.39
N VAL A 491 43.60 -7.73 -18.23
CA VAL A 491 43.33 -7.62 -19.66
C VAL A 491 41.83 -7.35 -19.84
N SER A 492 41.46 -6.27 -20.52
CA SER A 492 40.06 -5.84 -20.64
C SER A 492 39.71 -5.42 -22.06
N HIS A 493 38.47 -5.69 -22.47
CA HIS A 493 37.92 -5.22 -23.72
C HIS A 493 37.37 -3.80 -23.56
N ILE A 494 37.79 -2.83 -24.38
CA ILE A 494 37.39 -1.42 -24.19
C ILE A 494 36.59 -0.92 -25.40
N LYS A 495 35.45 -0.28 -25.14
CA LYS A 495 34.66 0.45 -26.15
C LYS A 495 34.36 1.85 -25.67
N VAL A 496 34.20 2.78 -26.60
CA VAL A 496 33.83 4.16 -26.33
C VAL A 496 32.64 4.56 -27.20
N ASN A 497 31.58 5.04 -26.56
CA ASN A 497 30.45 5.68 -27.21
C ASN A 497 30.37 7.15 -26.78
N MET A 498 29.91 8.05 -27.63
CA MET A 498 29.59 9.43 -27.26
C MET A 498 28.18 9.77 -27.69
N TYR A 499 27.43 10.40 -26.80
CA TYR A 499 26.04 10.82 -27.01
C TYR A 499 25.91 12.34 -26.89
N ASN A 500 25.03 12.94 -27.68
CA ASN A 500 24.60 14.32 -27.48
C ASN A 500 23.54 14.41 -26.36
N ILE A 501 23.12 15.62 -26.00
CA ILE A 501 22.14 15.87 -24.92
C ILE A 501 20.73 15.31 -25.16
N ILE A 502 20.41 14.90 -26.40
CA ILE A 502 19.12 14.25 -26.73
C ILE A 502 19.24 12.72 -26.81
N GLY A 503 20.40 12.16 -26.45
CA GLY A 503 20.65 10.70 -26.40
C GLY A 503 21.02 10.07 -27.75
N GLU A 504 21.28 10.86 -28.80
CA GLU A 504 21.73 10.35 -30.09
C GLU A 504 23.22 9.98 -30.03
N LEU A 505 23.57 8.79 -30.53
CA LEU A 505 24.95 8.31 -30.65
C LEU A 505 25.68 9.08 -31.76
N VAL A 506 26.70 9.85 -31.39
CA VAL A 506 27.45 10.72 -32.31
C VAL A 506 28.88 10.26 -32.58
N TYR A 507 29.41 9.36 -31.76
CA TYR A 507 30.72 8.72 -31.95
C TYR A 507 30.70 7.32 -31.33
N GLN A 508 31.38 6.36 -31.98
CA GLN A 508 31.56 5.02 -31.47
C GLN A 508 32.92 4.46 -31.92
N ALA A 509 33.66 3.85 -31.00
CA ALA A 509 34.89 3.13 -31.25
C ALA A 509 34.92 1.85 -30.40
N ASP A 510 35.40 0.76 -31.00
CA ASP A 510 35.72 -0.49 -30.30
C ASP A 510 37.24 -0.63 -30.32
N GLU A 511 37.87 -0.43 -29.16
CA GLU A 511 39.33 -0.42 -29.02
C GLU A 511 39.90 -1.85 -28.86
N GLY A 512 39.02 -2.85 -28.68
CA GLY A 512 39.44 -4.24 -28.58
C GLY A 512 40.02 -4.60 -27.22
N MET A 513 40.84 -5.66 -27.17
CA MET A 513 41.46 -6.16 -25.93
C MET A 513 42.74 -5.38 -25.60
N HIS A 514 42.78 -4.76 -24.43
CA HIS A 514 43.94 -4.07 -23.87
C HIS A 514 44.55 -4.86 -22.71
N ALA A 515 45.87 -4.77 -22.53
CA ALA A 515 46.53 -5.33 -21.36
C ALA A 515 46.27 -4.47 -20.11
N ALA A 516 46.46 -5.07 -18.93
CA ALA A 516 46.46 -4.35 -17.65
C ALA A 516 47.45 -3.16 -17.67
N GLY A 517 47.07 -2.05 -17.04
CA GLY A 517 47.82 -0.80 -16.95
C GLY A 517 47.07 0.40 -17.53
N GLU A 518 47.72 1.56 -17.55
CA GLU A 518 47.15 2.80 -18.10
C GLU A 518 47.07 2.74 -19.64
N GLN A 519 45.88 3.02 -20.17
CA GLN A 519 45.56 3.18 -21.58
C GLN A 519 45.05 4.60 -21.81
N ILE A 520 45.46 5.22 -22.91
CA ILE A 520 44.99 6.54 -23.31
C ILE A 520 44.25 6.41 -24.62
N ILE A 521 42.94 6.61 -24.59
CA ILE A 521 42.06 6.53 -25.75
C ILE A 521 41.73 7.93 -26.22
N ARG A 522 41.93 8.19 -27.51
CA ARG A 522 41.73 9.52 -28.09
C ARG A 522 40.39 9.60 -28.79
N VAL A 523 39.54 10.49 -28.31
CA VAL A 523 38.18 10.68 -28.82
C VAL A 523 38.10 11.98 -29.63
N SER A 524 37.71 11.86 -30.90
CA SER A 524 37.63 13.00 -31.83
C SER A 524 36.25 13.67 -31.78
N GLY A 525 36.25 15.00 -31.67
CA GLY A 525 35.06 15.85 -31.82
C GLY A 525 35.08 16.70 -33.09
N GLU A 526 35.95 16.41 -34.07
CA GLU A 526 36.16 17.24 -35.26
C GLU A 526 34.89 17.47 -36.11
N ASN A 527 33.96 16.52 -36.10
CA ASN A 527 32.69 16.61 -36.84
C ASN A 527 31.48 16.96 -35.96
N LEU A 528 31.72 17.31 -34.69
CA LEU A 528 30.67 17.64 -33.71
C LEU A 528 30.57 19.15 -33.50
N GLN A 529 29.39 19.64 -33.12
CA GLN A 529 29.16 21.06 -32.83
C GLN A 529 29.64 21.43 -31.42
N ASN A 530 29.80 22.72 -31.14
CA ASN A 530 30.07 23.17 -29.77
C ASN A 530 28.88 22.79 -28.87
N GLY A 531 29.15 22.23 -27.70
CA GLY A 531 28.10 21.72 -26.82
C GLY A 531 28.60 20.73 -25.77
N VAL A 532 27.65 20.24 -24.97
CA VAL A 532 27.89 19.20 -23.96
C VAL A 532 27.58 17.84 -24.57
N TYR A 533 28.44 16.87 -24.29
CA TYR A 533 28.31 15.49 -24.72
C TYR A 533 28.59 14.55 -23.54
N PHE A 534 28.08 13.33 -23.61
CA PHE A 534 28.33 12.28 -22.63
C PHE A 534 29.13 11.16 -23.28
N VAL A 535 30.32 10.88 -22.76
CA VAL A 535 31.15 9.77 -23.22
C VAL A 535 30.92 8.58 -22.32
N GLN A 536 30.48 7.49 -22.90
CA GLN A 536 30.30 6.21 -22.25
C GLN A 536 31.48 5.31 -22.59
N LEU A 537 32.28 4.97 -21.59
CA LEU A 537 33.38 4.01 -21.67
C LEU A 537 32.87 2.66 -21.18
N ILE A 538 32.99 1.62 -22.01
CA ILE A 538 32.56 0.26 -21.70
C ILE A 538 33.82 -0.58 -21.54
N VAL A 539 34.03 -1.14 -20.34
CA VAL A 539 35.17 -2.00 -20.03
C VAL A 539 34.61 -3.38 -19.71
N ASN A 540 34.88 -4.35 -20.59
CA ASN A 540 34.19 -5.64 -20.65
C ASN A 540 32.66 -5.46 -20.80
N GLU A 541 31.91 -5.48 -19.69
CA GLU A 541 30.45 -5.30 -19.64
C GLU A 541 30.03 -4.14 -18.73
N GLN A 542 30.98 -3.47 -18.06
CA GLN A 542 30.73 -2.36 -17.16
C GLN A 542 30.78 -1.03 -17.89
N VAL A 543 29.96 -0.08 -17.45
CA VAL A 543 29.68 1.18 -18.13
C VAL A 543 30.04 2.36 -17.23
N ILE A 544 30.99 3.18 -17.67
CA ILE A 544 31.38 4.44 -17.01
C ILE A 544 30.97 5.60 -17.92
N THR A 545 30.37 6.66 -17.38
CA THR A 545 29.92 7.81 -18.17
C THR A 545 30.54 9.11 -17.69
N GLU A 546 31.20 9.83 -18.60
CA GLU A 546 31.89 11.09 -18.35
C GLU A 546 31.28 12.23 -19.16
N ARG A 547 31.11 13.40 -18.53
CA ARG A 547 30.61 14.59 -19.22
C ARG A 547 31.76 15.35 -19.88
N VAL A 548 31.67 15.59 -21.19
CA VAL A 548 32.67 16.36 -21.94
C VAL A 548 32.06 17.59 -22.61
N THR A 549 32.86 18.65 -22.76
CA THR A 549 32.44 19.90 -23.39
C THR A 549 33.30 20.20 -24.61
N ILE A 550 32.67 20.40 -25.77
CA ILE A 550 33.33 20.88 -26.99
C ILE A 550 33.23 22.40 -27.06
N ALA A 551 34.38 23.07 -27.04
CA ALA A 551 34.50 24.52 -27.17
C ALA A 551 35.62 24.86 -28.17
N ARG A 552 35.22 25.42 -29.32
CA ARG A 552 36.11 25.84 -30.42
C ARG A 552 36.29 27.35 -30.49
#